data_AF-A0A062UI73-F1
#
_entry.id   AF-A0A062UI73-F1
#
_cell.length_a   1.000
_cell.length_b   1.000
_cell.length_c   1.000
_cell.angle_alpha   90.00
_cell.angle_beta   90.00
_cell.angle_gamma   90.00
#
_symmetry.space_group_name_H-M   'P 1'
#
loop_
_entity.id
_entity.type
_entity.pdbx_description
1 polymer ?
#
loop_
_entity_poly.entity_id
_entity_poly.type
_entity_poly.pdbx_seq_one_letter_code
_entity_poly.pdbx_strand_id
1 'polypeptide(L)'
;MISARLLIVSGAALLALSACDFIRFPGDGGPPPETPEPGPAIPPGAPGPPPPTAPVEDPYGSGDQAETPDDTDLPAAPSEDTDTQDPVSDETGEDTAEDPASDLDADPVDDTSPETDDPEDTETPEAPDTETDDTPEDSSETPASEDPGAEPEDTSDAEPGTETPTQPDPVSDTDTLEPTFSYYEAGALLPGSGQGAPDQIVYAPDMVFPIAEAPAYLQSQVFSFGGGVAGGDQCDARNYTYPWRDNFCEVRSANRNSPYCPQNKVHQGQDIRVGSAESCNTIRRTPAADRAFQKVVAVEDGIISHVGTYSVNLRAGGRIYKYMHMNMNKLQVKAGDSVKAGDHIGYVSNDFGGTPTTFHLHFEITQNGGNGQWVHVPPYLSLVKAYERREDGPGEAIEAPSVGVASAAFVIPEGMEIIE
;
A
#
# COMPACT_ATOMS: atom_id res chain seq x y z
N MET A 1 -80.05 25.54 32.28
CA MET A 1 -79.11 26.40 33.05
C MET A 1 -77.82 26.43 32.25
N ILE A 2 -77.64 27.32 31.26
CA ILE A 2 -77.13 28.72 31.37
C ILE A 2 -75.78 28.72 32.10
N SER A 3 -74.61 28.71 31.44
CA SER A 3 -73.91 29.76 30.65
C SER A 3 -73.32 30.91 31.50
N ALA A 4 -71.98 31.09 31.46
CA ALA A 4 -71.19 32.36 31.57
C ALA A 4 -69.72 32.04 32.01
N ARG A 5 -68.67 32.31 31.22
CA ARG A 5 -67.96 33.60 30.92
C ARG A 5 -67.17 34.16 32.12
N LEU A 6 -65.83 34.21 32.07
CA LEU A 6 -64.94 35.32 31.59
C LEU A 6 -64.36 36.08 32.82
N LEU A 7 -63.05 36.29 33.05
CA LEU A 7 -62.22 37.40 32.54
C LEU A 7 -60.81 37.41 33.21
N ILE A 8 -59.76 37.56 32.38
CA ILE A 8 -58.63 38.53 32.43
C ILE A 8 -57.81 38.72 33.72
N VAL A 9 -56.48 38.51 33.62
CA VAL A 9 -55.35 39.46 33.86
C VAL A 9 -54.12 38.88 33.11
N SER A 10 -53.70 39.32 31.91
CA SER A 10 -52.89 40.51 31.53
C SER A 10 -51.63 40.77 32.38
N GLY A 11 -50.46 40.43 31.86
CA GLY A 11 -49.16 40.88 32.40
C GLY A 11 -47.98 40.44 31.52
N ALA A 12 -47.62 41.28 30.55
CA ALA A 12 -46.39 41.17 29.76
C ALA A 12 -45.27 42.01 30.37
N ALA A 13 -44.03 41.49 30.39
CA ALA A 13 -42.74 42.21 30.28
C ALA A 13 -41.60 41.18 30.55
N LEU A 14 -40.88 40.71 29.54
CA LEU A 14 -39.60 41.23 29.02
C LEU A 14 -38.38 41.08 29.97
N LEU A 15 -37.42 40.28 29.46
CA LEU A 15 -35.96 40.40 29.58
C LEU A 15 -35.30 40.31 30.97
N ALA A 16 -34.68 39.15 31.21
CA ALA A 16 -33.32 39.07 31.77
C ALA A 16 -32.72 37.69 31.47
N LEU A 17 -31.87 37.62 30.43
CA LEU A 17 -30.88 36.56 30.25
C LEU A 17 -29.71 36.86 31.18
N SER A 18 -29.40 35.96 32.11
CA SER A 18 -28.09 35.95 32.80
C SER A 18 -27.73 34.54 33.27
N ALA A 19 -26.86 33.91 32.48
CA ALA A 19 -25.64 33.16 32.83
C ALA A 19 -25.64 31.95 33.81
N CYS A 20 -24.63 31.09 33.54
CA CYS A 20 -24.11 29.88 34.21
C CYS A 20 -24.72 28.56 33.68
N ASP A 21 -24.01 27.57 33.12
CA ASP A 21 -22.58 27.23 33.00
C ASP A 21 -22.40 26.42 31.68
N PHE A 22 -21.45 26.74 30.80
CA PHE A 22 -20.06 26.24 30.77
C PHE A 22 -19.90 24.72 30.71
N ILE A 23 -19.88 24.19 29.48
CA ILE A 23 -19.04 23.04 29.10
C ILE A 23 -18.01 23.59 28.11
N ARG A 24 -16.73 23.50 28.45
CA ARG A 24 -15.61 23.92 27.60
C ARG A 24 -14.43 22.97 27.82
N PHE A 25 -13.96 22.37 26.73
CA PHE A 25 -12.64 21.75 26.52
C PHE A 25 -12.49 21.48 25.01
N PRO A 26 -11.27 21.43 24.42
CA PRO A 26 -10.28 22.50 24.36
C PRO A 26 -9.90 22.84 22.89
N GLY A 27 -9.68 24.13 22.65
CA GLY A 27 -9.01 24.68 21.48
C GLY A 27 -8.55 26.08 21.86
N ASP A 28 -7.24 26.32 21.84
CA ASP A 28 -6.68 27.65 22.09
C ASP A 28 -7.20 28.60 21.02
N GLY A 29 -7.93 29.63 21.49
CA GLY A 29 -8.63 30.61 20.67
C GLY A 29 -7.70 31.64 20.02
N GLY A 30 -6.73 31.17 19.23
CA GLY A 30 -6.04 32.02 18.27
C GLY A 30 -6.93 32.36 17.07
N PRO A 31 -6.71 33.50 16.39
CA PRO A 31 -7.30 33.72 15.07
C PRO A 31 -6.89 32.58 14.13
N PRO A 32 -7.75 32.17 13.18
CA PRO A 32 -7.38 31.17 12.18
C PRO A 32 -6.08 31.61 11.47
N PRO A 33 -5.13 30.69 11.19
CA PRO A 33 -3.92 31.05 10.48
C PRO A 33 -4.29 31.63 9.11
N GLU A 34 -3.80 32.84 8.83
CA GLU A 34 -3.84 33.39 7.49
C GLU A 34 -3.09 32.43 6.57
N THR A 35 -3.75 31.94 5.52
CA THR A 35 -3.11 31.16 4.48
C THR A 35 -2.09 32.09 3.81
N PRO A 36 -0.79 31.78 3.80
CA PRO A 36 0.17 32.56 3.04
C PRO A 36 -0.30 32.58 1.58
N GLU A 37 -0.28 33.75 0.94
CA GLU A 37 -0.53 33.83 -0.49
C GLU A 37 0.37 32.80 -1.21
N PRO A 38 -0.15 32.02 -2.16
CA PRO A 38 0.67 31.11 -2.93
C PRO A 38 1.83 31.90 -3.52
N GLY A 39 3.05 31.55 -3.10
CA GLY A 39 4.26 32.07 -3.73
C GLY A 39 4.21 31.83 -5.24
N PRO A 40 4.94 32.63 -6.02
CA PRO A 40 4.94 32.49 -7.48
C PRO A 40 5.22 31.04 -7.88
N ALA A 41 4.44 30.52 -8.84
CA ALA A 41 4.58 29.16 -9.34
C ALA A 41 6.03 28.91 -9.79
N ILE A 42 6.60 27.80 -9.32
CA ILE A 42 7.97 27.40 -9.69
C ILE A 42 7.94 26.97 -11.17
N PRO A 43 8.78 27.56 -12.04
CA PRO A 43 8.82 27.19 -13.45
C PRO A 43 9.27 25.74 -13.64
N PRO A 44 8.78 25.04 -14.68
CA PRO A 44 9.23 23.69 -15.00
C PRO A 44 10.76 23.64 -15.20
N GLY A 45 11.44 22.75 -14.46
CA GLY A 45 12.89 22.54 -14.59
C GLY A 45 13.77 23.32 -13.59
N ALA A 46 13.20 23.98 -12.57
CA ALA A 46 14.01 24.56 -11.50
C ALA A 46 14.71 23.46 -10.65
N PRO A 47 16.02 23.56 -10.39
CA PRO A 47 16.71 22.67 -9.45
C PRO A 47 16.05 22.74 -8.07
N GLY A 48 15.87 21.58 -7.42
CA GLY A 48 15.35 21.53 -6.05
C GLY A 48 16.25 22.30 -5.07
N PRO A 49 15.71 22.77 -3.93
CA PRO A 49 16.52 23.47 -2.94
C PRO A 49 17.68 22.57 -2.49
N PRO A 50 18.87 23.14 -2.26
CA PRO A 50 20.01 22.37 -1.77
C PRO A 50 19.67 21.74 -0.41
N PRO A 51 20.23 20.56 -0.08
CA PRO A 51 20.05 19.96 1.22
C PRO A 51 20.56 20.90 2.33
N PRO A 52 19.97 20.87 3.54
CA PRO A 52 20.41 21.71 4.64
C PRO A 52 21.87 21.42 4.98
N THR A 53 22.66 22.49 5.12
CA THR A 53 24.10 22.44 5.42
C THR A 53 24.43 22.18 6.88
N ALA A 54 23.41 21.99 7.73
CA ALA A 54 23.55 21.63 9.14
C ALA A 54 22.74 20.36 9.43
N PRO A 55 23.28 19.39 10.20
CA PRO A 55 22.52 18.26 10.71
C PRO A 55 21.30 18.77 11.48
N VAL A 56 20.13 18.19 11.20
CA VAL A 56 18.94 18.42 12.02
C VAL A 56 19.04 17.48 13.21
N GLU A 57 19.30 18.02 14.41
CA GLU A 57 19.11 17.24 15.63
C GLU A 57 17.61 17.04 15.87
N ASP A 58 17.21 15.79 16.08
CA ASP A 58 15.84 15.31 16.24
C ASP A 58 14.86 15.62 15.07
N PRO A 59 15.05 15.02 13.89
CA PRO A 59 14.13 15.16 12.76
C PRO A 59 12.81 14.36 12.96
N TYR A 60 12.64 13.65 14.08
CA TYR A 60 11.47 12.82 14.37
C TYR A 60 10.69 13.24 15.62
N GLY A 61 11.06 14.34 16.29
CA GLY A 61 10.29 14.93 17.39
C GLY A 61 10.08 13.98 18.57
N SER A 62 11.13 13.29 19.00
CA SER A 62 11.11 12.50 20.25
C SER A 62 11.51 13.38 21.42
N GLY A 63 10.76 14.46 21.65
CA GLY A 63 11.07 15.45 22.69
C GLY A 63 11.01 14.83 24.09
N ASP A 64 12.03 15.18 24.88
CA ASP A 64 12.21 14.86 26.29
C ASP A 64 10.92 15.04 27.11
N GLN A 65 10.62 14.04 27.94
CA GLN A 65 9.58 14.17 28.96
C GLN A 65 9.97 15.30 29.91
N ALA A 66 9.02 16.22 30.09
CA ALA A 66 9.05 17.22 31.13
C ALA A 66 9.26 16.53 32.49
N GLU A 67 10.32 16.96 33.17
CA GLU A 67 10.58 16.78 34.59
C GLU A 67 9.29 16.89 35.41
N THR A 68 8.84 15.77 35.99
CA THR A 68 7.85 15.80 37.08
C THR A 68 8.58 15.86 38.42
N PRO A 69 8.18 16.74 39.36
CA PRO A 69 8.93 16.96 40.59
C PRO A 69 8.86 15.76 41.55
N ASP A 70 9.98 15.59 42.24
CA ASP A 70 10.22 14.77 43.43
C ASP A 70 9.06 14.84 44.44
N ASP A 71 8.54 13.68 44.85
CA ASP A 71 7.63 13.54 46.00
C ASP A 71 8.13 12.40 46.90
N THR A 72 9.26 12.66 47.56
CA THR A 72 9.60 12.02 48.82
C THR A 72 8.78 12.65 49.94
N ASP A 73 7.70 12.01 50.37
CA ASP A 73 7.34 11.93 51.79
C ASP A 73 6.05 11.12 52.05
N LEU A 74 6.10 10.32 53.12
CA LEU A 74 5.01 9.73 53.92
C LEU A 74 4.79 8.19 53.85
N PRO A 75 4.42 7.56 54.99
CA PRO A 75 5.24 6.50 55.58
C PRO A 75 4.62 5.09 55.55
N ALA A 76 5.50 4.10 55.77
CA ALA A 76 5.19 2.68 55.93
C ALA A 76 4.44 2.36 57.24
N ALA A 77 3.57 1.34 57.17
CA ALA A 77 3.01 0.61 58.31
C ALA A 77 2.58 -0.81 57.83
N PRO A 78 2.40 -1.81 58.71
CA PRO A 78 3.43 -2.82 58.95
C PRO A 78 3.00 -4.25 58.56
N SER A 79 4.00 -5.12 58.47
CA SER A 79 3.89 -6.58 58.34
C SER A 79 3.38 -7.23 59.62
N GLU A 80 2.47 -8.20 59.49
CA GLU A 80 2.24 -9.23 60.51
C GLU A 80 2.51 -10.63 59.92
N ASP A 81 3.50 -11.28 60.52
CA ASP A 81 3.77 -12.71 60.50
C ASP A 81 2.57 -13.49 61.07
N THR A 82 2.28 -14.66 60.49
CA THR A 82 1.97 -15.84 61.31
C THR A 82 2.47 -17.12 60.64
N ASP A 83 3.42 -17.76 61.32
CA ASP A 83 3.70 -19.20 61.33
C ASP A 83 2.42 -20.04 61.32
N THR A 84 2.42 -21.20 60.65
CA THR A 84 2.34 -22.53 61.32
C THR A 84 2.69 -23.67 60.34
N GLN A 85 3.45 -24.63 60.85
CA GLN A 85 4.00 -25.82 60.22
C GLN A 85 2.97 -26.96 60.02
N ASP A 86 3.17 -27.72 58.93
CA ASP A 86 3.03 -29.18 58.68
C ASP A 86 2.27 -30.11 59.66
N PRO A 87 1.59 -31.17 59.14
CA PRO A 87 2.31 -32.44 58.95
C PRO A 87 1.90 -33.34 57.75
N VAL A 88 2.93 -33.88 57.08
CA VAL A 88 3.17 -35.27 56.62
C VAL A 88 1.97 -36.15 56.21
N SER A 89 1.98 -36.69 54.97
CA SER A 89 1.72 -38.11 54.65
C SER A 89 2.04 -38.49 53.18
N ASP A 90 2.68 -39.65 53.08
CA ASP A 90 3.13 -40.51 51.97
C ASP A 90 2.45 -40.54 50.58
N GLU A 91 3.35 -40.73 49.60
CA GLU A 91 3.36 -41.68 48.46
C GLU A 91 2.47 -41.53 47.19
N THR A 92 3.20 -41.66 46.06
CA THR A 92 2.85 -42.24 44.74
C THR A 92 2.18 -41.40 43.65
N GLY A 93 2.82 -41.40 42.47
CA GLY A 93 2.13 -41.54 41.18
C GLY A 93 2.29 -40.41 40.16
N GLU A 94 3.14 -40.66 39.17
CA GLU A 94 3.02 -40.34 37.73
C GLU A 94 2.56 -38.95 37.22
N ASP A 95 3.46 -38.36 36.42
CA ASP A 95 3.24 -37.69 35.14
C ASP A 95 1.94 -36.91 34.91
N THR A 96 2.06 -35.59 34.79
CA THR A 96 1.50 -34.84 33.65
C THR A 96 2.18 -33.47 33.55
N ALA A 97 2.66 -33.17 32.35
CA ALA A 97 3.30 -31.90 32.00
C ALA A 97 2.28 -30.77 31.99
N GLU A 98 2.63 -29.67 32.65
CA GLU A 98 1.96 -28.38 32.58
C GLU A 98 2.47 -27.58 31.38
N ASP A 99 1.51 -27.04 30.62
CA ASP A 99 1.61 -25.81 29.84
C ASP A 99 1.51 -24.63 30.84
N PRO A 100 2.26 -23.52 30.66
CA PRO A 100 1.69 -22.43 29.86
C PRO A 100 2.71 -21.68 28.98
N ALA A 101 2.42 -21.57 27.69
CA ALA A 101 2.98 -20.56 26.80
C ALA A 101 2.23 -19.23 26.95
N SER A 102 2.89 -18.25 27.57
CA SER A 102 2.62 -16.83 27.41
C SER A 102 3.95 -16.11 27.18
N ASP A 103 3.93 -15.07 26.34
CA ASP A 103 4.94 -14.04 26.05
C ASP A 103 5.23 -14.03 24.53
N LEU A 104 4.67 -13.14 23.70
CA LEU A 104 4.81 -11.68 23.60
C LEU A 104 6.27 -11.22 23.46
N ASP A 105 6.82 -11.33 22.25
CA ASP A 105 8.06 -10.65 21.88
C ASP A 105 7.77 -9.43 21.01
N ALA A 106 8.13 -8.28 21.57
CA ALA A 106 8.38 -7.02 20.90
C ALA A 106 9.88 -6.92 20.59
N ASP A 107 10.24 -6.52 19.37
CA ASP A 107 11.59 -6.08 19.01
C ASP A 107 11.95 -4.72 19.68
N PRO A 108 13.21 -4.26 19.65
CA PRO A 108 14.36 -4.77 20.40
C PRO A 108 15.05 -3.64 21.22
N VAL A 109 15.87 -4.01 22.19
CA VAL A 109 16.75 -3.08 22.92
C VAL A 109 18.22 -3.27 22.55
N ASP A 110 18.86 -2.14 22.23
CA ASP A 110 20.21 -1.70 22.60
C ASP A 110 21.38 -2.70 22.46
N ASP A 111 22.22 -2.47 21.45
CA ASP A 111 23.58 -3.05 21.40
C ASP A 111 24.62 -1.95 21.46
N THR A 112 25.15 -1.77 22.68
CA THR A 112 26.34 -1.00 23.00
C THR A 112 27.58 -1.67 22.40
N SER A 113 28.15 -1.06 21.36
CA SER A 113 29.52 -1.39 20.91
C SER A 113 30.57 -0.78 21.83
N PRO A 114 31.63 -1.51 22.24
CA PRO A 114 32.84 -0.89 22.74
C PRO A 114 33.87 -0.68 21.61
N GLU A 115 34.44 0.52 21.63
CA GLU A 115 35.62 0.96 20.88
C GLU A 115 36.83 0.05 21.12
N THR A 116 37.70 -0.14 20.10
CA THR A 116 39.16 0.00 20.25
C THR A 116 39.89 0.02 18.89
N ASP A 117 40.64 1.10 18.72
CA ASP A 117 41.98 1.25 18.13
C ASP A 117 42.27 1.02 16.62
N ASP A 118 42.51 2.17 15.99
CA ASP A 118 43.41 2.50 14.87
C ASP A 118 44.86 1.95 15.08
N PRO A 119 45.67 1.75 14.02
CA PRO A 119 46.41 2.89 13.49
C PRO A 119 46.60 2.94 11.95
N GLU A 120 46.53 4.18 11.45
CA GLU A 120 47.29 4.86 10.40
C GLU A 120 48.33 4.02 9.63
N ASP A 121 48.21 4.03 8.30
CA ASP A 121 49.34 4.46 7.46
C ASP A 121 48.85 4.96 6.08
N THR A 122 49.12 6.24 5.86
CA THR A 122 49.05 6.97 4.59
C THR A 122 50.07 6.43 3.58
N GLU A 123 49.77 6.59 2.28
CA GLU A 123 50.66 7.18 1.25
C GLU A 123 50.12 6.86 -0.17
N THR A 124 49.78 7.92 -0.89
CA THR A 124 49.72 7.98 -2.36
C THR A 124 50.47 9.24 -2.74
N PRO A 125 51.38 9.20 -3.74
CA PRO A 125 51.16 10.11 -4.85
C PRO A 125 51.56 9.60 -6.24
N GLU A 126 50.78 10.08 -7.21
CA GLU A 126 51.16 10.70 -8.49
C GLU A 126 51.71 9.86 -9.67
N ALA A 127 51.01 10.05 -10.79
CA ALA A 127 51.44 9.84 -12.17
C ALA A 127 52.35 10.99 -12.66
N PRO A 128 53.01 10.82 -13.82
CA PRO A 128 53.22 11.94 -14.72
C PRO A 128 52.81 11.69 -16.19
N ASP A 129 52.62 12.83 -16.86
CA ASP A 129 52.03 13.13 -18.16
C ASP A 129 52.80 12.74 -19.44
N THR A 130 51.99 12.65 -20.52
CA THR A 130 52.15 13.07 -21.95
C THR A 130 53.35 12.67 -22.82
N GLU A 131 53.01 12.29 -24.07
CA GLU A 131 53.46 12.86 -25.39
C GLU A 131 52.90 11.93 -26.51
N THR A 132 51.99 12.42 -27.38
CA THR A 132 52.12 12.67 -28.85
C THR A 132 52.30 11.39 -29.72
N ASP A 133 51.79 11.21 -30.95
CA ASP A 133 51.22 12.02 -32.04
C ASP A 133 50.49 11.06 -33.03
N ASP A 134 49.92 11.63 -34.09
CA ASP A 134 49.60 11.06 -35.42
C ASP A 134 48.14 10.70 -35.74
N THR A 135 47.42 11.72 -36.22
CA THR A 135 46.44 11.64 -37.30
C THR A 135 47.10 12.07 -38.62
N PRO A 136 46.70 11.51 -39.78
CA PRO A 136 46.64 12.29 -40.99
C PRO A 136 45.22 12.37 -41.58
N GLU A 137 44.97 13.56 -42.15
CA GLU A 137 43.77 14.05 -42.82
C GLU A 137 43.52 13.41 -44.21
N ASP A 138 42.43 13.89 -44.83
CA ASP A 138 42.14 13.99 -46.26
C ASP A 138 41.14 12.93 -46.82
N SER A 139 40.05 13.24 -47.53
CA SER A 139 39.57 14.48 -48.15
C SER A 139 38.09 14.40 -48.55
N SER A 140 37.42 15.56 -48.56
CA SER A 140 36.51 16.08 -49.60
C SER A 140 35.77 15.11 -50.55
N GLU A 141 34.44 15.20 -50.61
CA GLU A 141 33.72 15.91 -51.71
C GLU A 141 32.18 15.85 -51.55
N THR A 142 31.54 17.01 -51.71
CA THR A 142 30.13 17.19 -52.05
C THR A 142 30.10 17.85 -53.44
N PRO A 143 29.10 17.55 -54.28
CA PRO A 143 28.28 18.67 -54.73
C PRO A 143 26.78 18.34 -54.80
N ALA A 144 26.00 19.42 -54.73
CA ALA A 144 24.54 19.48 -54.80
C ALA A 144 24.03 19.85 -56.21
N SER A 145 22.73 19.59 -56.40
CA SER A 145 21.74 20.28 -57.26
C SER A 145 21.82 20.12 -58.79
N GLU A 146 20.71 19.74 -59.45
CA GLU A 146 19.70 20.65 -60.05
C GLU A 146 18.55 19.88 -60.75
N ASP A 147 17.35 20.46 -60.66
CA ASP A 147 16.00 20.20 -61.26
C ASP A 147 15.95 20.78 -62.72
N PRO A 148 14.83 20.99 -63.47
CA PRO A 148 13.49 20.36 -63.63
C PRO A 148 13.16 19.99 -65.11
N GLY A 149 11.97 19.43 -65.37
CA GLY A 149 11.37 19.42 -66.71
C GLY A 149 9.89 19.00 -66.75
N ALA A 150 8.99 19.98 -66.93
CA ALA A 150 7.53 19.84 -66.99
C ALA A 150 6.98 19.67 -68.43
N GLU A 151 5.92 18.84 -68.55
CA GLU A 151 4.66 18.95 -69.36
C GLU A 151 4.71 19.16 -70.90
N PRO A 152 3.63 18.90 -71.71
CA PRO A 152 2.21 19.09 -71.37
C PRO A 152 1.09 18.19 -72.00
N GLU A 153 -0.11 18.35 -71.40
CA GLU A 153 -1.54 18.30 -71.87
C GLU A 153 -2.09 17.19 -72.80
N ASP A 154 -3.25 16.62 -72.43
CA ASP A 154 -4.45 16.66 -73.30
C ASP A 154 -5.76 16.59 -72.49
N THR A 155 -6.73 17.31 -73.04
CA THR A 155 -8.02 17.79 -72.55
C THR A 155 -9.19 16.83 -72.85
N SER A 156 -10.18 16.75 -71.96
CA SER A 156 -11.61 16.52 -72.27
C SER A 156 -12.40 16.65 -70.97
N ASP A 157 -13.06 17.78 -70.76
CA ASP A 157 -14.45 18.09 -71.14
C ASP A 157 -15.37 17.89 -69.94
N ALA A 158 -15.98 19.00 -69.51
CA ALA A 158 -16.77 19.12 -68.30
C ALA A 158 -18.25 19.25 -68.68
N GLU A 159 -19.10 18.39 -68.11
CA GLU A 159 -20.52 18.70 -67.89
C GLU A 159 -20.80 18.81 -66.38
N PRO A 160 -21.63 19.78 -65.95
CA PRO A 160 -21.91 20.01 -64.53
C PRO A 160 -22.98 19.05 -64.04
N GLY A 161 -22.56 17.98 -63.37
CA GLY A 161 -23.43 17.07 -62.63
C GLY A 161 -23.77 17.64 -61.26
N THR A 162 -25.06 17.85 -61.02
CA THR A 162 -25.71 18.24 -59.77
C THR A 162 -25.05 17.72 -58.50
N GLU A 163 -24.49 18.62 -57.68
CA GLU A 163 -24.04 18.32 -56.32
C GLU A 163 -25.25 18.03 -55.44
N THR A 164 -25.55 16.75 -55.28
CA THR A 164 -26.31 16.28 -54.12
C THR A 164 -25.36 16.39 -52.92
N PRO A 165 -25.73 17.03 -51.80
CA PRO A 165 -24.90 16.99 -50.61
C PRO A 165 -24.80 15.52 -50.18
N THR A 166 -23.66 14.89 -50.46
CA THR A 166 -23.34 13.58 -49.90
C THR A 166 -23.24 13.82 -48.40
N GLN A 167 -24.27 13.38 -47.69
CA GLN A 167 -24.25 13.24 -46.25
C GLN A 167 -22.93 12.55 -45.91
N PRO A 168 -22.06 13.13 -45.06
CA PRO A 168 -20.85 12.44 -44.64
C PRO A 168 -21.29 11.08 -44.10
N ASP A 169 -20.62 10.02 -44.56
CA ASP A 169 -20.81 8.68 -44.01
C ASP A 169 -20.84 8.81 -42.49
N PRO A 170 -21.78 8.14 -41.79
CA PRO A 170 -21.78 8.16 -40.34
C PRO A 170 -20.38 7.74 -39.91
N VAL A 171 -19.68 8.66 -39.26
CA VAL A 171 -18.45 8.34 -38.53
C VAL A 171 -18.80 7.11 -37.69
N SER A 172 -18.05 6.04 -37.93
CA SER A 172 -18.18 4.80 -37.16
C SER A 172 -17.78 5.11 -35.73
N ASP A 173 -18.70 5.69 -34.96
CA ASP A 173 -18.65 5.77 -33.52
C ASP A 173 -18.69 4.33 -33.01
N THR A 174 -17.52 3.83 -32.62
CA THR A 174 -17.22 3.07 -31.39
C THR A 174 -16.09 2.07 -31.64
N ASP A 175 -14.85 2.55 -31.54
CA ASP A 175 -13.74 1.68 -31.12
C ASP A 175 -13.82 1.54 -29.59
N THR A 176 -14.90 0.90 -29.11
CA THR A 176 -15.00 0.50 -27.71
C THR A 176 -14.15 -0.75 -27.58
N LEU A 177 -12.94 -0.60 -27.04
CA LEU A 177 -12.07 -1.73 -26.70
C LEU A 177 -12.83 -2.70 -25.79
N GLU A 178 -12.88 -3.97 -26.18
CA GLU A 178 -13.46 -5.04 -25.37
C GLU A 178 -12.68 -5.19 -24.06
N PRO A 179 -13.34 -5.45 -22.92
CA PRO A 179 -12.67 -5.58 -21.65
C PRO A 179 -11.73 -6.80 -21.61
N THR A 180 -10.53 -6.63 -21.09
CA THR A 180 -9.51 -7.70 -21.00
C THR A 180 -9.64 -8.52 -19.71
N PHE A 181 -10.31 -7.97 -18.70
CA PHE A 181 -10.62 -8.61 -17.43
C PHE A 181 -11.84 -7.98 -16.78
N SER A 182 -12.34 -8.60 -15.71
CA SER A 182 -13.42 -8.04 -14.90
C SER A 182 -13.08 -8.01 -13.42
N TYR A 183 -13.69 -7.08 -12.69
CA TYR A 183 -13.44 -6.85 -11.27
C TYR A 183 -14.68 -6.29 -10.59
N TYR A 184 -14.90 -6.62 -9.31
CA TYR A 184 -15.91 -5.92 -8.51
C TYR A 184 -15.40 -4.56 -8.08
N GLU A 185 -16.31 -3.58 -7.87
CA GLU A 185 -15.99 -2.24 -7.37
C GLU A 185 -15.11 -2.27 -6.11
N ALA A 186 -14.29 -1.22 -5.89
CA ALA A 186 -13.44 -1.18 -4.70
C ALA A 186 -14.29 -1.18 -3.42
N GLY A 187 -13.81 -1.84 -2.36
CA GLY A 187 -14.57 -2.07 -1.14
C GLY A 187 -15.61 -3.18 -1.23
N ALA A 188 -15.86 -3.80 -2.39
CA ALA A 188 -16.75 -4.93 -2.52
C ALA A 188 -16.10 -6.25 -2.05
N LEU A 189 -15.93 -6.42 -0.74
CA LEU A 189 -15.29 -7.61 -0.15
C LEU A 189 -16.12 -8.89 -0.32
N LEU A 190 -15.53 -10.04 -0.01
CA LEU A 190 -16.27 -11.30 0.06
C LEU A 190 -17.36 -11.22 1.16
N PRO A 191 -18.57 -11.74 0.93
CA PRO A 191 -19.62 -11.70 1.94
C PRO A 191 -19.19 -12.35 3.26
N GLY A 192 -19.23 -11.56 4.35
CA GLY A 192 -18.80 -12.01 5.69
C GLY A 192 -17.31 -11.88 5.98
N SER A 193 -16.48 -11.40 5.04
CA SER A 193 -15.05 -11.17 5.30
C SER A 193 -14.74 -9.78 5.88
N GLY A 194 -15.71 -8.87 5.92
CA GLY A 194 -15.55 -7.55 6.53
C GLY A 194 -16.42 -6.48 5.89
N GLN A 195 -16.03 -5.22 6.10
CA GLN A 195 -16.59 -4.05 5.46
C GLN A 195 -15.46 -3.31 4.74
N GLY A 196 -15.60 -3.16 3.42
CA GLY A 196 -14.56 -2.54 2.59
C GLY A 196 -14.47 -1.02 2.74
N ALA A 197 -13.40 -0.46 2.21
CA ALA A 197 -13.24 0.99 2.14
C ALA A 197 -14.33 1.61 1.23
N PRO A 198 -15.00 2.69 1.65
CA PRO A 198 -16.13 3.24 0.91
C PRO A 198 -15.71 4.06 -0.32
N ASP A 199 -14.49 4.59 -0.33
CA ASP A 199 -14.04 5.57 -1.32
C ASP A 199 -13.40 4.89 -2.55
N GLN A 200 -13.81 5.33 -3.74
CA GLN A 200 -13.27 4.85 -5.03
C GLN A 200 -12.08 5.73 -5.47
N ILE A 201 -10.94 5.61 -4.80
CA ILE A 201 -9.76 6.46 -5.03
C ILE A 201 -8.61 5.66 -5.66
N VAL A 202 -7.99 6.23 -6.70
CA VAL A 202 -6.75 5.75 -7.30
C VAL A 202 -5.57 6.46 -6.63
N TYR A 203 -4.96 5.80 -5.64
CA TYR A 203 -3.88 6.36 -4.81
C TYR A 203 -2.51 6.42 -5.50
N ALA A 204 -2.27 5.54 -6.48
CA ALA A 204 -1.04 5.49 -7.26
C ALA A 204 -1.39 5.36 -8.76
N PRO A 205 -1.80 6.47 -9.42
CA PRO A 205 -2.34 6.41 -10.78
C PRO A 205 -1.31 5.98 -11.83
N ASP A 206 -0.02 6.26 -11.61
CA ASP A 206 1.04 6.03 -12.60
C ASP A 206 1.87 4.76 -12.34
N MET A 207 1.53 3.97 -11.32
CA MET A 207 2.29 2.77 -10.97
C MET A 207 2.22 1.70 -12.07
N VAL A 208 3.30 0.97 -12.29
CA VAL A 208 3.30 -0.28 -13.05
C VAL A 208 2.69 -1.39 -12.21
N PHE A 209 2.03 -2.37 -12.84
CA PHE A 209 1.47 -3.50 -12.11
C PHE A 209 2.60 -4.37 -11.53
N PRO A 210 2.54 -4.80 -10.26
CA PRO A 210 3.69 -5.41 -9.56
C PRO A 210 4.07 -6.80 -10.08
N ILE A 211 3.26 -7.42 -10.95
CA ILE A 211 3.57 -8.70 -11.59
C ILE A 211 3.92 -8.44 -13.06
N ALA A 212 5.10 -8.87 -13.48
CA ALA A 212 5.66 -8.53 -14.79
C ALA A 212 4.78 -9.01 -15.95
N GLU A 213 4.58 -10.33 -16.11
CA GLU A 213 3.89 -10.86 -17.30
C GLU A 213 2.74 -11.83 -16.99
N ALA A 214 2.79 -12.51 -15.84
CA ALA A 214 1.82 -13.58 -15.57
C ALA A 214 0.40 -13.04 -15.30
N PRO A 215 -0.65 -13.84 -15.61
CA PRO A 215 -2.01 -13.55 -15.19
C PRO A 215 -2.07 -13.38 -13.66
N ALA A 216 -2.84 -12.41 -13.19
CA ALA A 216 -2.99 -12.12 -11.77
C ALA A 216 -4.46 -12.19 -11.34
N TYR A 217 -4.68 -12.43 -10.05
CA TYR A 217 -5.99 -12.59 -9.44
C TYR A 217 -6.00 -11.93 -8.08
N LEU A 218 -6.61 -10.74 -8.01
CA LEU A 218 -6.81 -10.00 -6.78
C LEU A 218 -8.01 -10.60 -6.06
N GLN A 219 -7.76 -11.21 -4.90
CA GLN A 219 -8.78 -11.91 -4.12
C GLN A 219 -8.25 -12.17 -2.71
N SER A 220 -9.14 -12.49 -1.77
CA SER A 220 -8.74 -12.89 -0.41
C SER A 220 -7.88 -14.16 -0.41
N GLN A 221 -6.81 -14.18 0.37
CA GLN A 221 -6.02 -15.39 0.62
C GLN A 221 -6.47 -16.17 1.86
N VAL A 222 -7.30 -15.55 2.70
CA VAL A 222 -7.85 -16.15 3.92
C VAL A 222 -9.24 -16.75 3.67
N PHE A 223 -10.08 -16.00 2.95
CA PHE A 223 -11.49 -16.33 2.72
C PHE A 223 -11.74 -17.00 1.34
N SER A 224 -10.69 -17.24 0.55
CA SER A 224 -10.78 -18.05 -0.68
C SER A 224 -10.14 -19.43 -0.50
N PHE A 225 -10.27 -20.32 -1.49
CA PHE A 225 -9.81 -21.70 -1.39
C PHE A 225 -8.31 -21.79 -1.02
N GLY A 226 -8.00 -22.63 -0.04
CA GLY A 226 -6.66 -22.78 0.52
C GLY A 226 -6.32 -21.80 1.64
N GLY A 227 -7.18 -20.83 1.93
CA GLY A 227 -7.05 -19.93 3.05
C GLY A 227 -7.48 -20.54 4.37
N GLY A 228 -7.03 -19.93 5.48
CA GLY A 228 -7.29 -20.44 6.84
C GLY A 228 -8.78 -20.50 7.22
N VAL A 229 -9.63 -19.64 6.64
CA VAL A 229 -11.07 -19.59 6.95
C VAL A 229 -11.87 -20.46 5.99
N ALA A 230 -11.65 -20.34 4.67
CA ALA A 230 -12.41 -21.10 3.69
C ALA A 230 -11.98 -22.57 3.57
N GLY A 231 -10.73 -22.87 3.94
CA GLY A 231 -10.12 -24.19 3.77
C GLY A 231 -9.96 -24.59 2.30
N GLY A 232 -9.64 -25.87 2.05
CA GLY A 232 -9.43 -26.40 0.70
C GLY A 232 -7.99 -26.31 0.21
N ASP A 233 -7.78 -26.24 -1.10
CA ASP A 233 -6.45 -26.18 -1.71
C ASP A 233 -6.18 -24.79 -2.30
N GLN A 234 -5.03 -24.22 -1.98
CA GLN A 234 -4.59 -22.94 -2.53
C GLN A 234 -4.37 -23.01 -4.05
N CYS A 235 -4.07 -24.19 -4.60
CA CYS A 235 -3.92 -24.38 -6.04
C CYS A 235 -5.23 -24.76 -6.75
N ASP A 236 -6.39 -24.57 -6.12
CA ASP A 236 -7.69 -24.81 -6.74
C ASP A 236 -7.90 -23.88 -7.95
N ALA A 237 -8.42 -24.43 -9.06
CA ALA A 237 -8.63 -23.68 -10.30
C ALA A 237 -9.57 -22.47 -10.13
N ARG A 238 -10.48 -22.51 -9.14
CA ARG A 238 -11.39 -21.40 -8.82
C ARG A 238 -10.67 -20.16 -8.30
N ASN A 239 -9.44 -20.29 -7.82
CA ASN A 239 -8.62 -19.14 -7.42
C ASN A 239 -7.97 -18.42 -8.62
N TYR A 240 -8.13 -18.91 -9.84
CA TYR A 240 -7.48 -18.37 -11.05
C TYR A 240 -8.53 -17.94 -12.07
N THR A 241 -9.50 -17.15 -11.62
CA THR A 241 -10.63 -16.69 -12.43
C THR A 241 -11.03 -15.25 -12.08
N TYR A 242 -11.67 -14.58 -13.03
CA TYR A 242 -12.32 -13.27 -12.85
C TYR A 242 -13.79 -13.47 -12.47
N PRO A 243 -14.47 -12.48 -11.88
CA PRO A 243 -13.97 -11.14 -11.52
C PRO A 243 -13.06 -11.11 -10.29
N TRP A 244 -12.10 -10.19 -10.29
CA TRP A 244 -11.32 -9.83 -9.11
C TRP A 244 -12.17 -9.23 -8.01
N ARG A 245 -11.65 -9.28 -6.78
CA ARG A 245 -12.32 -8.74 -5.61
C ARG A 245 -11.32 -8.11 -4.65
N ASP A 246 -11.69 -6.93 -4.15
CA ASP A 246 -10.94 -6.22 -3.12
C ASP A 246 -10.88 -7.07 -1.84
N ASN A 247 -9.74 -7.04 -1.16
CA ASN A 247 -9.54 -7.67 0.14
C ASN A 247 -8.92 -6.73 1.19
N PHE A 248 -8.75 -5.44 0.85
CA PHE A 248 -8.41 -4.41 1.82
C PHE A 248 -9.57 -4.24 2.82
N CYS A 249 -9.27 -3.98 4.10
CA CYS A 249 -10.26 -3.95 5.18
C CYS A 249 -10.92 -5.29 5.56
N GLU A 250 -10.50 -6.43 4.99
CA GLU A 250 -10.93 -7.73 5.51
C GLU A 250 -10.54 -7.88 6.99
N VAL A 251 -11.40 -8.54 7.77
CA VAL A 251 -11.14 -8.75 9.19
C VAL A 251 -9.93 -9.66 9.38
N ARG A 252 -9.09 -9.29 10.34
CA ARG A 252 -7.89 -9.99 10.78
C ARG A 252 -7.85 -10.05 12.30
N SER A 253 -6.99 -10.88 12.88
CA SER A 253 -6.83 -10.94 14.34
C SER A 253 -5.81 -9.93 14.88
N ALA A 254 -4.78 -9.64 14.09
CA ALA A 254 -3.73 -8.68 14.42
C ALA A 254 -4.29 -7.25 14.55
N ASN A 255 -3.73 -6.47 15.48
CA ASN A 255 -4.16 -5.09 15.75
C ASN A 255 -3.61 -4.09 14.71
N ARG A 256 -4.03 -4.27 13.46
CA ARG A 256 -3.68 -3.42 12.31
C ARG A 256 -4.90 -2.58 11.92
N ASN A 257 -4.69 -1.29 11.69
CA ASN A 257 -5.78 -0.33 11.43
C ASN A 257 -5.46 0.57 10.24
N SER A 258 -6.49 1.01 9.53
CA SER A 258 -6.38 2.07 8.52
C SER A 258 -7.56 3.03 8.69
N PRO A 259 -7.36 4.36 8.59
CA PRO A 259 -8.46 5.32 8.68
C PRO A 259 -9.46 5.20 7.52
N TYR A 260 -9.11 4.46 6.47
CA TYR A 260 -9.99 4.20 5.32
C TYR A 260 -10.89 2.98 5.54
N CYS A 261 -10.68 2.23 6.62
CA CYS A 261 -11.53 1.10 6.97
C CYS A 261 -12.57 1.50 8.02
N PRO A 262 -13.82 1.04 7.89
CA PRO A 262 -14.89 1.30 8.87
C PRO A 262 -14.73 0.50 10.18
N GLN A 263 -13.69 -0.33 10.28
CA GLN A 263 -13.44 -1.24 11.39
C GLN A 263 -11.94 -1.36 11.69
N ASN A 264 -11.62 -1.78 12.91
CA ASN A 264 -10.27 -2.09 13.35
C ASN A 264 -9.89 -3.55 13.04
N LYS A 265 -8.62 -3.89 13.23
CA LYS A 265 -8.07 -5.24 12.98
C LYS A 265 -8.34 -5.70 11.54
N VAL A 266 -7.70 -4.99 10.63
CA VAL A 266 -7.94 -5.12 9.19
C VAL A 266 -6.72 -5.59 8.43
N HIS A 267 -6.99 -6.13 7.25
CA HIS A 267 -6.02 -6.36 6.20
C HIS A 267 -5.56 -5.03 5.59
N GLN A 268 -4.25 -4.76 5.60
CA GLN A 268 -3.62 -3.48 5.22
C GLN A 268 -2.96 -3.52 3.83
N GLY A 269 -3.50 -4.29 2.90
CA GLY A 269 -2.97 -4.39 1.55
C GLY A 269 -3.97 -5.06 0.60
N GLN A 270 -3.47 -5.47 -0.55
CA GLN A 270 -4.17 -6.33 -1.48
C GLN A 270 -3.33 -7.57 -1.74
N ASP A 271 -3.95 -8.73 -1.63
CA ASP A 271 -3.29 -9.98 -2.01
C ASP A 271 -3.52 -10.27 -3.50
N ILE A 272 -2.46 -10.75 -4.14
CA ILE A 272 -2.39 -11.00 -5.57
C ILE A 272 -1.90 -12.42 -5.79
N ARG A 273 -2.81 -13.31 -6.20
CA ARG A 273 -2.45 -14.65 -6.66
C ARG A 273 -2.01 -14.59 -8.12
N VAL A 274 -1.03 -15.40 -8.50
CA VAL A 274 -0.37 -15.28 -9.81
C VAL A 274 -0.24 -16.60 -10.56
N GLY A 275 -0.49 -16.57 -11.87
CA GLY A 275 -0.33 -17.68 -12.80
C GLY A 275 -1.59 -18.51 -12.99
N SER A 276 -1.49 -19.82 -12.79
CA SER A 276 -2.58 -20.78 -12.92
C SER A 276 -2.52 -21.84 -11.81
N ALA A 277 -3.56 -22.66 -11.70
CA ALA A 277 -3.55 -23.84 -10.83
C ALA A 277 -2.36 -24.77 -11.13
N GLU A 278 -1.99 -24.92 -12.40
CA GLU A 278 -0.84 -25.72 -12.82
C GLU A 278 0.49 -25.10 -12.37
N SER A 279 0.67 -23.79 -12.55
CA SER A 279 1.89 -23.12 -12.08
C SER A 279 1.98 -23.13 -10.56
N CYS A 280 0.86 -23.00 -9.85
CA CYS A 280 0.81 -23.15 -8.39
C CYS A 280 1.27 -24.54 -7.93
N ASN A 281 0.77 -25.58 -8.60
CA ASN A 281 1.21 -26.94 -8.34
C ASN A 281 2.70 -27.15 -8.62
N THR A 282 3.25 -26.43 -9.60
CA THR A 282 4.68 -26.42 -9.89
C THR A 282 5.45 -25.77 -8.73
N ILE A 283 5.08 -24.55 -8.32
CA ILE A 283 5.66 -23.85 -7.17
C ILE A 283 5.63 -24.71 -5.90
N ARG A 284 4.50 -25.39 -5.65
CA ARG A 284 4.29 -26.29 -4.50
C ARG A 284 5.29 -27.44 -4.45
N ARG A 285 5.65 -27.99 -5.62
CA ARG A 285 6.60 -29.12 -5.74
C ARG A 285 8.06 -28.66 -5.78
N THR A 286 8.31 -27.37 -6.00
CA THR A 286 9.66 -26.79 -6.00
C THR A 286 10.09 -26.48 -4.56
N PRO A 287 11.33 -26.84 -4.17
CA PRO A 287 11.90 -26.42 -2.89
C PRO A 287 11.80 -24.91 -2.71
N ALA A 288 11.51 -24.45 -1.49
CA ALA A 288 11.25 -23.03 -1.21
C ALA A 288 12.37 -22.11 -1.72
N ALA A 289 13.62 -22.47 -1.46
CA ALA A 289 14.79 -21.70 -1.88
C ALA A 289 14.92 -21.58 -3.42
N ASP A 290 14.33 -22.49 -4.19
CA ASP A 290 14.49 -22.58 -5.65
C ASP A 290 13.33 -21.98 -6.45
N ARG A 291 12.26 -21.51 -5.78
CA ARG A 291 11.09 -20.95 -6.46
C ARG A 291 11.44 -19.64 -7.17
N ALA A 292 11.35 -19.63 -8.49
CA ALA A 292 11.69 -18.47 -9.33
C ALA A 292 10.80 -18.40 -10.57
N PHE A 293 9.47 -18.47 -10.37
CA PHE A 293 8.50 -18.62 -11.47
C PHE A 293 7.81 -17.31 -11.85
N GLN A 294 7.14 -16.66 -10.89
CA GLN A 294 6.32 -15.48 -11.15
C GLN A 294 7.10 -14.24 -10.72
N LYS A 295 7.54 -13.43 -11.69
CA LYS A 295 8.37 -12.25 -11.43
C LYS A 295 7.55 -11.11 -10.83
N VAL A 296 8.11 -10.49 -9.81
CA VAL A 296 7.64 -9.26 -9.20
C VAL A 296 8.55 -8.11 -9.66
N VAL A 297 7.95 -6.97 -9.98
CA VAL A 297 8.67 -5.79 -10.47
C VAL A 297 8.44 -4.58 -9.58
N ALA A 298 9.40 -3.65 -9.61
CA ALA A 298 9.26 -2.34 -9.00
C ALA A 298 8.13 -1.57 -9.70
N VAL A 299 7.16 -1.09 -8.92
CA VAL A 299 5.98 -0.41 -9.48
C VAL A 299 6.25 1.04 -9.89
N GLU A 300 7.31 1.66 -9.37
CA GLU A 300 7.70 3.03 -9.70
C GLU A 300 9.23 3.19 -9.64
N ASP A 301 9.74 4.24 -10.27
CA ASP A 301 11.12 4.70 -10.09
C ASP A 301 11.35 5.10 -8.62
N GLY A 302 12.36 4.52 -7.98
CA GLY A 302 12.61 4.81 -6.57
C GLY A 302 13.80 4.08 -5.99
N ILE A 303 13.83 4.04 -4.66
CA ILE A 303 14.89 3.38 -3.89
C ILE A 303 14.29 2.26 -3.06
N ILE A 304 14.94 1.10 -3.05
CA ILE A 304 14.62 0.03 -2.10
C ILE A 304 15.05 0.50 -0.70
N SER A 305 14.11 0.96 0.10
CA SER A 305 14.40 1.58 1.40
C SER A 305 14.60 0.56 2.51
N HIS A 306 14.07 -0.65 2.37
CA HIS A 306 14.19 -1.71 3.37
C HIS A 306 14.02 -3.10 2.74
N VAL A 307 14.77 -4.08 3.24
CA VAL A 307 14.58 -5.50 2.96
C VAL A 307 14.55 -6.21 4.30
N GLY A 308 13.38 -6.74 4.67
CA GLY A 308 13.15 -7.47 5.90
C GLY A 308 13.22 -8.99 5.68
N THR A 309 12.77 -9.74 6.69
CA THR A 309 12.77 -11.22 6.65
C THR A 309 11.74 -11.81 5.67
N TYR A 310 10.70 -11.06 5.32
CA TYR A 310 9.65 -11.48 4.38
C TYR A 310 9.06 -10.33 3.54
N SER A 311 9.66 -9.14 3.61
CA SER A 311 9.15 -7.96 2.90
C SER A 311 10.26 -7.14 2.27
N VAL A 312 9.90 -6.39 1.23
CA VAL A 312 10.74 -5.39 0.57
C VAL A 312 9.94 -4.10 0.49
N ASN A 313 10.54 -2.96 0.84
CA ASN A 313 9.92 -1.65 0.74
C ASN A 313 10.62 -0.84 -0.37
N LEU A 314 9.84 -0.33 -1.31
CA LEU A 314 10.24 0.64 -2.31
C LEU A 314 9.67 2.01 -1.95
N ARG A 315 10.55 3.02 -1.81
CA ARG A 315 10.15 4.41 -1.61
C ARG A 315 10.17 5.15 -2.95
N ALA A 316 9.02 5.66 -3.37
CA ALA A 316 8.83 6.34 -4.64
C ALA A 316 7.63 7.30 -4.57
N GLY A 317 7.68 8.45 -5.25
CA GLY A 317 6.52 9.35 -5.40
C GLY A 317 5.84 9.83 -4.11
N GLY A 318 6.57 9.93 -2.98
CA GLY A 318 5.99 10.26 -1.67
C GLY A 318 5.25 9.10 -0.99
N ARG A 319 5.42 7.89 -1.51
CA ARG A 319 4.77 6.65 -1.09
C ARG A 319 5.81 5.61 -0.70
N ILE A 320 5.37 4.62 0.07
CA ILE A 320 6.10 3.37 0.31
C ILE A 320 5.25 2.25 -0.25
N TYR A 321 5.84 1.45 -1.14
CA TYR A 321 5.28 0.24 -1.68
C TYR A 321 5.91 -0.95 -0.98
N LYS A 322 5.11 -1.75 -0.29
CA LYS A 322 5.59 -2.93 0.43
C LYS A 322 5.15 -4.19 -0.30
N TYR A 323 6.13 -5.03 -0.61
CA TYR A 323 5.96 -6.32 -1.27
C TYR A 323 6.27 -7.39 -0.23
N MET A 324 5.33 -8.29 0.05
CA MET A 324 5.56 -9.40 0.97
C MET A 324 5.34 -10.75 0.32
N HIS A 325 5.85 -11.78 0.98
CA HIS A 325 5.75 -13.18 0.54
C HIS A 325 6.46 -13.46 -0.79
N MET A 326 7.47 -12.67 -1.11
CA MET A 326 8.40 -13.00 -2.17
C MET A 326 9.40 -14.08 -1.71
N ASN A 327 10.07 -14.77 -2.64
CA ASN A 327 11.18 -15.64 -2.30
C ASN A 327 12.38 -14.79 -1.88
N MET A 328 12.62 -14.71 -0.57
CA MET A 328 13.64 -13.82 -0.02
C MET A 328 15.06 -14.28 -0.34
N ASN A 329 15.25 -15.54 -0.70
CA ASN A 329 16.55 -16.09 -1.15
C ASN A 329 16.85 -15.81 -2.63
N LYS A 330 15.89 -15.23 -3.38
CA LYS A 330 15.99 -14.98 -4.82
C LYS A 330 15.64 -13.54 -5.20
N LEU A 331 15.73 -12.61 -4.24
CA LEU A 331 15.63 -11.18 -4.55
C LEU A 331 16.72 -10.76 -5.54
N GLN A 332 16.38 -9.80 -6.39
CA GLN A 332 17.28 -9.19 -7.37
C GLN A 332 17.77 -7.82 -6.92
N VAL A 333 17.39 -7.41 -5.72
CA VAL A 333 17.67 -6.10 -5.14
C VAL A 333 18.08 -6.26 -3.68
N LYS A 334 18.75 -5.23 -3.16
CA LYS A 334 19.05 -5.03 -1.73
C LYS A 334 18.67 -3.62 -1.31
N ALA A 335 18.62 -3.39 0.00
CA ALA A 335 18.39 -2.04 0.54
C ALA A 335 19.45 -1.05 0.00
N GLY A 336 18.99 0.15 -0.37
CA GLY A 336 19.79 1.19 -1.00
C GLY A 336 19.83 1.16 -2.53
N ASP A 337 19.41 0.07 -3.17
CA ASP A 337 19.41 0.00 -4.64
C ASP A 337 18.39 0.99 -5.25
N SER A 338 18.81 1.66 -6.33
CA SER A 338 17.90 2.43 -7.18
C SER A 338 17.28 1.51 -8.23
N VAL A 339 15.97 1.63 -8.42
CA VAL A 339 15.20 0.84 -9.39
C VAL A 339 14.36 1.76 -10.28
N LYS A 340 14.06 1.27 -11.47
CA LYS A 340 13.10 1.82 -12.42
C LYS A 340 11.79 1.06 -12.38
N ALA A 341 10.70 1.74 -12.71
CA ALA A 341 9.42 1.09 -12.88
C ALA A 341 9.55 -0.06 -13.90
N GLY A 342 9.13 -1.27 -13.52
CA GLY A 342 9.29 -2.50 -14.30
C GLY A 342 10.58 -3.29 -14.03
N ASP A 343 11.53 -2.77 -13.25
CA ASP A 343 12.73 -3.54 -12.87
C ASP A 343 12.34 -4.76 -12.05
N HIS A 344 12.92 -5.91 -12.38
CA HIS A 344 12.67 -7.17 -11.67
C HIS A 344 13.28 -7.12 -10.26
N ILE A 345 12.45 -7.30 -9.22
CA ILE A 345 12.87 -7.24 -7.81
C ILE A 345 12.93 -8.60 -7.13
N GLY A 346 12.15 -9.58 -7.60
CA GLY A 346 12.09 -10.91 -7.00
C GLY A 346 10.97 -11.76 -7.58
N TYR A 347 10.61 -12.82 -6.86
CA TYR A 347 9.60 -13.78 -7.31
C TYR A 347 8.54 -14.00 -6.25
N VAL A 348 7.28 -14.19 -6.67
CA VAL A 348 6.19 -14.60 -5.78
C VAL A 348 6.50 -15.95 -5.12
N SER A 349 6.31 -16.04 -3.81
CA SER A 349 6.52 -17.23 -2.98
C SER A 349 5.46 -17.26 -1.87
N ASN A 350 5.82 -17.76 -0.70
CA ASN A 350 5.00 -17.77 0.51
C ASN A 350 5.83 -17.50 1.78
N ASP A 351 6.94 -16.79 1.65
CA ASP A 351 7.85 -16.53 2.76
C ASP A 351 7.18 -15.59 3.77
N PHE A 352 7.30 -15.88 5.07
CA PHE A 352 6.62 -15.10 6.13
C PHE A 352 7.48 -14.87 7.37
N GLY A 353 8.81 -15.02 7.26
CA GLY A 353 9.72 -14.88 8.40
C GLY A 353 9.61 -15.99 9.44
N GLY A 354 8.74 -16.98 9.20
CA GLY A 354 8.47 -18.11 10.08
C GLY A 354 7.63 -19.14 9.34
N THR A 355 6.43 -19.45 9.86
CA THR A 355 5.49 -20.37 9.22
C THR A 355 5.04 -19.81 7.85
N PRO A 356 5.33 -20.52 6.75
CA PRO A 356 4.99 -20.03 5.41
C PRO A 356 3.48 -19.87 5.23
N THR A 357 3.09 -18.89 4.42
CA THR A 357 1.68 -18.67 4.04
C THR A 357 1.30 -19.40 2.73
N THR A 358 0.25 -18.97 2.04
CA THR A 358 -0.16 -19.37 0.70
C THR A 358 0.69 -18.69 -0.38
N PHE A 359 0.72 -19.21 -1.60
CA PHE A 359 1.49 -18.60 -2.70
C PHE A 359 0.78 -17.37 -3.27
N HIS A 360 1.28 -16.18 -2.95
CA HIS A 360 0.77 -14.90 -3.44
C HIS A 360 1.76 -13.77 -3.16
N LEU A 361 1.51 -12.61 -3.75
CA LEU A 361 2.15 -11.35 -3.38
C LEU A 361 1.15 -10.57 -2.51
N HIS A 362 1.56 -10.21 -1.29
CA HIS A 362 0.84 -9.21 -0.52
C HIS A 362 1.44 -7.84 -0.83
N PHE A 363 0.60 -6.91 -1.28
CA PHE A 363 1.03 -5.60 -1.76
C PHE A 363 0.35 -4.47 -0.99
N GLU A 364 1.14 -3.61 -0.36
CA GLU A 364 0.64 -2.46 0.39
C GLU A 364 1.11 -1.14 -0.24
N ILE A 365 0.30 -0.09 -0.05
CA ILE A 365 0.70 1.29 -0.31
C ILE A 365 0.54 2.07 0.99
N THR A 366 1.62 2.71 1.41
CA THR A 366 1.60 3.67 2.52
C THR A 366 1.89 5.06 1.98
N GLN A 367 1.08 6.05 2.38
CA GLN A 367 1.25 7.45 1.99
C GLN A 367 1.46 8.33 3.21
N ASN A 368 2.19 9.42 3.04
CA ASN A 368 2.27 10.46 4.06
C ASN A 368 0.99 11.30 4.01
N GLY A 369 0.21 11.28 5.09
CA GLY A 369 -1.05 12.02 5.24
C GLY A 369 -0.91 13.54 5.39
N GLY A 370 0.30 14.09 5.18
CA GLY A 370 0.58 15.53 5.24
C GLY A 370 0.88 16.07 6.64
N ASN A 371 0.64 15.28 7.69
CA ASN A 371 0.97 15.59 9.09
C ASN A 371 2.17 14.78 9.61
N GLY A 372 2.96 14.18 8.71
CA GLY A 372 4.07 13.30 9.06
C GLY A 372 3.66 11.86 9.40
N GLN A 373 2.36 11.55 9.46
CA GLN A 373 1.89 10.19 9.67
C GLN A 373 1.86 9.42 8.35
N TRP A 374 2.40 8.20 8.40
CA TRP A 374 2.31 7.22 7.33
C TRP A 374 1.06 6.37 7.52
N VAL A 375 0.22 6.31 6.50
CA VAL A 375 -1.08 5.63 6.55
C VAL A 375 -1.23 4.66 5.39
N HIS A 376 -1.70 3.44 5.68
CA HIS A 376 -2.01 2.42 4.67
C HIS A 376 -3.26 2.84 3.92
N VAL A 377 -3.14 2.99 2.60
CA VAL A 377 -4.24 3.36 1.70
C VAL A 377 -4.69 2.15 0.87
N PRO A 378 -5.97 2.07 0.46
CA PRO A 378 -6.46 1.01 -0.42
C PRO A 378 -5.66 0.91 -1.74
N PRO A 379 -4.97 -0.21 -2.02
CA PRO A 379 -4.20 -0.35 -3.26
C PRO A 379 -5.04 -0.85 -4.44
N TYR A 380 -6.20 -1.45 -4.19
CA TYR A 380 -6.98 -2.22 -5.15
C TYR A 380 -7.27 -1.47 -6.46
N LEU A 381 -7.82 -0.26 -6.40
CA LEU A 381 -8.16 0.49 -7.62
C LEU A 381 -6.91 0.98 -8.38
N SER A 382 -5.80 1.23 -7.67
CA SER A 382 -4.51 1.54 -8.32
C SER A 382 -3.97 0.34 -9.09
N LEU A 383 -4.12 -0.86 -8.53
CA LEU A 383 -3.77 -2.12 -9.19
C LEU A 383 -4.65 -2.40 -10.41
N VAL A 384 -5.96 -2.15 -10.34
CA VAL A 384 -6.86 -2.22 -11.50
C VAL A 384 -6.35 -1.32 -12.63
N LYS A 385 -6.08 -0.05 -12.35
CA LYS A 385 -5.59 0.90 -13.37
C LYS A 385 -4.21 0.54 -13.91
N ALA A 386 -3.34 -0.01 -13.07
CA ALA A 386 -2.05 -0.52 -13.51
C ALA A 386 -2.19 -1.75 -14.42
N TYR A 387 -3.15 -2.64 -14.15
CA TYR A 387 -3.41 -3.81 -14.98
C TYR A 387 -4.04 -3.45 -16.33
N GLU A 388 -4.98 -2.49 -16.36
CA GLU A 388 -5.54 -1.96 -17.62
C GLU A 388 -4.44 -1.50 -18.58
N ARG A 389 -3.45 -0.77 -18.07
CA ARG A 389 -2.28 -0.33 -18.85
C ARG A 389 -1.39 -1.48 -19.29
N ARG A 390 -1.22 -2.50 -18.44
CA ARG A 390 -0.39 -3.67 -18.74
C ARG A 390 -0.99 -4.52 -19.85
N GLU A 391 -2.31 -4.71 -19.83
CA GLU A 391 -3.05 -5.52 -20.80
C GLU A 391 -3.49 -4.73 -22.04
N ASP A 392 -3.16 -3.44 -22.12
CA ASP A 392 -3.57 -2.53 -23.20
C ASP A 392 -5.10 -2.56 -23.45
N GLY A 393 -5.89 -2.60 -22.38
CA GLY A 393 -7.34 -2.71 -22.48
C GLY A 393 -8.08 -2.43 -21.16
N PRO A 394 -9.35 -2.01 -21.24
CA PRO A 394 -10.12 -1.65 -20.06
C PRO A 394 -10.49 -2.87 -19.22
N GLY A 395 -10.66 -2.67 -17.91
CA GLY A 395 -11.31 -3.63 -17.03
C GLY A 395 -12.82 -3.37 -16.98
N GLU A 396 -13.62 -4.42 -16.92
CA GLU A 396 -15.05 -4.32 -16.69
C GLU A 396 -15.35 -4.30 -15.18
N ALA A 397 -15.86 -3.17 -14.68
CA ALA A 397 -16.39 -3.09 -13.33
C ALA A 397 -17.75 -3.81 -13.26
N ILE A 398 -17.84 -4.82 -12.40
CA ILE A 398 -19.08 -5.55 -12.12
C ILE A 398 -19.65 -5.03 -10.80
N GLU A 399 -20.91 -4.63 -10.81
CA GLU A 399 -21.63 -4.31 -9.57
C GLU A 399 -21.67 -5.55 -8.68
N ALA A 400 -21.22 -5.41 -7.44
CA ALA A 400 -21.32 -6.50 -6.48
C ALA A 400 -22.80 -6.87 -6.31
N PRO A 401 -23.16 -8.17 -6.31
CA PRO A 401 -24.53 -8.57 -6.07
C PRO A 401 -24.98 -7.96 -4.74
N SER A 402 -26.05 -7.17 -4.79
CA SER A 402 -26.69 -6.67 -3.58
C SER A 402 -26.89 -7.84 -2.61
N VAL A 403 -26.71 -7.59 -1.31
CA VAL A 403 -26.68 -8.56 -0.19
C VAL A 403 -27.87 -9.57 -0.17
N GLY A 404 -28.84 -9.43 -1.06
CA GLY A 404 -29.95 -10.35 -1.30
C GLY A 404 -29.69 -11.55 -2.22
N VAL A 405 -28.54 -11.70 -2.88
CA VAL A 405 -28.19 -12.97 -3.57
C VAL A 405 -27.40 -13.84 -2.59
N ALA A 406 -28.01 -14.94 -2.16
CA ALA A 406 -27.53 -15.82 -1.10
C ALA A 406 -26.19 -16.52 -1.44
N SER A 407 -25.09 -15.78 -1.40
CA SER A 407 -23.79 -16.34 -1.04
C SER A 407 -23.82 -16.49 0.48
N ALA A 408 -23.71 -17.73 0.99
CA ALA A 408 -23.60 -17.94 2.42
C ALA A 408 -22.40 -17.14 2.93
N ALA A 409 -22.65 -16.12 3.76
CA ALA A 409 -21.59 -15.35 4.37
C ALA A 409 -20.71 -16.28 5.21
N PHE A 410 -19.40 -16.04 5.20
CA PHE A 410 -18.51 -16.75 6.10
C PHE A 410 -18.94 -16.50 7.55
N VAL A 411 -19.08 -17.56 8.32
CA VAL A 411 -19.25 -17.49 9.78
C VAL A 411 -17.89 -17.78 10.38
N ILE A 412 -17.21 -16.73 10.84
CA ILE A 412 -15.92 -16.86 11.53
C ILE A 412 -16.20 -17.45 12.92
N PRO A 413 -15.66 -18.63 13.25
CA PRO A 413 -15.81 -19.20 14.58
C PRO A 413 -15.22 -18.27 15.66
N GLU A 414 -15.88 -18.21 16.82
CA GLU A 414 -15.37 -17.45 17.96
C GLU A 414 -13.97 -17.98 18.36
N GLY A 415 -13.03 -17.06 18.57
CA GLY A 415 -11.64 -17.39 18.93
C GLY A 415 -10.75 -17.84 17.78
N MET A 416 -11.24 -17.90 16.53
CA MET A 416 -10.38 -18.19 15.37
C MET A 416 -9.37 -17.06 15.16
N GLU A 417 -8.09 -17.43 15.10
CA GLU A 417 -7.05 -16.49 14.71
C GLU A 417 -6.97 -16.39 13.18
N ILE A 418 -7.16 -15.18 12.67
CA ILE A 418 -7.06 -14.85 11.26
C ILE A 418 -5.74 -14.12 11.04
N ILE A 419 -4.72 -14.91 10.70
CA ILE A 419 -3.36 -14.47 10.38
C ILE A 419 -3.26 -14.23 8.87
N GLU A 420 -2.26 -13.42 8.51
CA GLU A 420 -1.94 -12.79 7.22
C GLU A 420 -2.44 -11.37 7.11
#